data_AF-A0A2A2KF58-F1
#
_entry.id   AF-A0A2A2KF58-F1
#
_cell.length_a   1.000
_cell.length_b   1.000
_cell.length_c   1.000
_cell.angle_alpha   90.00
_cell.angle_beta   90.00
_cell.angle_gamma   90.00
#
_symmetry.space_group_name_H-M   'P 1'
#
loop_
_entity.id
_entity.type
_entity.pdbx_description
1 polymer ?
#
loop_
_entity_poly.entity_id
_entity_poly.type
_entity_poly.pdbx_seq_one_letter_code
_entity_poly.pdbx_strand_id
1 'polypeptide(L)'
;MNPRAVQMETNENDQDDDEEVESALTKEACSQTDASAATVKSMSPPHSVVKNYEREQFLSFLRAIYNRVDDPNARGPPSIETTSVLFETVFYEPTLLCIRTPITPTGHRIATLRDCLFDFRRCFVLYADMMTALPEICALTEADRITVAKNRFAPFYWWLACCWTAKVGCDGVCYSNGSYHPSEVSQKAFPEARNVSRLSVESVSIPLRSLDLTEAEVLIGSIYNIFQEFPRPPNISLESEMIMEKGRDKYTRMMINCTPVGEPQSAIRFGTISMLQASITNLKYLTSDNIEVSDVLQIVPIDDWFVVFLDYLRNIDYLNFKYFGRIFTFKALLYAV
;
A
#
# COMPACT_ATOMS: atom_id res chain seq x y z
N MET A 1 3.61 59.24 -14.91
CA MET A 1 5.06 59.32 -14.60
C MET A 1 5.72 58.03 -15.06
N ASN A 2 6.72 58.14 -15.93
CA ASN A 2 7.78 57.17 -16.26
C ASN A 2 8.90 58.04 -16.89
N PRO A 3 10.23 57.84 -16.67
CA PRO A 3 10.97 56.65 -17.15
C PRO A 3 12.29 56.24 -16.42
N ARG A 4 12.81 55.07 -16.83
CA ARG A 4 14.20 54.51 -16.95
C ARG A 4 15.47 55.17 -16.33
N ALA A 5 16.26 54.30 -15.67
CA ALA A 5 17.71 53.96 -15.75
C ALA A 5 18.84 55.02 -15.85
N VAL A 6 19.90 54.85 -15.03
CA VAL A 6 21.32 55.22 -15.33
C VAL A 6 22.30 54.29 -14.56
N GLN A 7 23.35 53.81 -15.25
CA GLN A 7 24.53 53.04 -14.78
C GLN A 7 25.69 53.98 -14.37
N MET A 8 26.71 53.46 -13.65
CA MET A 8 28.17 53.75 -13.80
C MET A 8 28.93 52.88 -12.76
N GLU A 9 29.72 51.87 -13.16
CA GLU A 9 31.17 51.88 -13.51
C GLU A 9 32.08 52.26 -12.31
N THR A 10 32.98 51.39 -11.82
CA THR A 10 34.33 51.26 -12.39
C THR A 10 35.00 49.91 -12.06
N ASN A 11 35.65 49.32 -13.08
CA ASN A 11 36.70 48.31 -13.03
C ASN A 11 38.07 49.00 -12.92
N GLU A 12 39.07 48.31 -12.34
CA GLU A 12 40.52 48.32 -12.64
C GLU A 12 41.12 47.18 -11.75
N ASN A 13 41.48 45.97 -12.24
CA ASN A 13 42.69 45.56 -13.01
C ASN A 13 43.98 46.18 -12.43
N ASP A 14 45.12 45.54 -12.14
CA ASP A 14 45.83 44.29 -12.50
C ASP A 14 47.02 44.20 -11.47
N GLN A 15 47.53 43.09 -10.91
CA GLN A 15 48.23 41.88 -11.42
C GLN A 15 49.72 41.86 -10.93
N ASP A 16 50.30 40.64 -10.87
CA ASP A 16 51.72 40.24 -10.69
C ASP A 16 52.27 40.11 -9.24
N ASP A 17 53.09 39.14 -8.82
CA ASP A 17 53.49 37.75 -9.20
C ASP A 17 54.48 37.27 -8.08
N ASP A 18 54.92 36.00 -8.13
CA ASP A 18 56.12 35.39 -7.49
C ASP A 18 56.00 34.71 -6.09
N GLU A 19 56.02 33.36 -6.06
CA GLU A 19 57.23 32.48 -6.02
C GLU A 19 57.12 31.25 -5.06
N GLU A 20 57.68 30.12 -5.53
CA GLU A 20 57.69 28.76 -4.96
C GLU A 20 58.55 28.59 -3.68
N VAL A 21 58.19 27.64 -2.80
CA VAL A 21 59.18 26.74 -2.13
C VAL A 21 58.59 25.35 -1.87
N GLU A 22 59.26 24.35 -2.43
CA GLU A 22 59.20 22.89 -2.27
C GLU A 22 59.63 22.41 -0.86
N SER A 23 59.06 21.30 -0.35
CA SER A 23 59.91 20.17 0.10
C SER A 23 59.10 18.87 0.24
N ALA A 24 59.58 17.85 -0.47
CA ALA A 24 59.30 16.44 -0.24
C ALA A 24 60.55 15.80 0.38
N LEU A 25 60.36 14.70 1.15
CA LEU A 25 61.17 13.46 1.18
C LEU A 25 61.28 12.80 2.57
N THR A 26 60.50 11.72 2.74
CA THR A 26 60.88 10.33 3.07
C THR A 26 61.87 9.93 4.18
N LYS A 27 61.55 8.73 4.71
CA LYS A 27 62.33 7.69 5.44
C LYS A 27 62.08 7.72 6.97
N GLU A 28 61.76 6.61 7.63
CA GLU A 28 62.44 5.32 7.57
C GLU A 28 61.58 4.17 8.13
N ALA A 29 61.78 2.98 7.57
CA ALA A 29 61.20 1.71 8.02
C ALA A 29 62.04 1.10 9.15
N CYS A 30 61.40 0.36 10.07
CA CYS A 30 62.07 -0.73 10.77
C CYS A 30 61.09 -1.86 11.12
N SER A 31 61.44 -3.04 10.66
CA SER A 31 60.76 -4.33 10.77
C SER A 31 61.13 -5.10 12.04
N GLN A 32 60.24 -6.01 12.48
CA GLN A 32 60.45 -7.42 12.93
C GLN A 32 59.50 -7.78 14.10
N THR A 33 58.43 -8.54 13.85
CA THR A 33 58.25 -10.01 14.07
C THR A 33 58.40 -10.47 15.52
N ASP A 34 57.29 -10.89 16.17
CA ASP A 34 57.07 -12.31 16.50
C ASP A 34 55.74 -12.57 17.26
N ALA A 35 55.37 -13.86 17.25
CA ALA A 35 54.36 -14.55 18.06
C ALA A 35 52.92 -14.61 17.53
N SER A 36 52.72 -15.60 16.66
CA SER A 36 51.48 -16.32 16.45
C SER A 36 50.87 -16.83 17.77
N ALA A 37 49.72 -16.28 18.15
CA ALA A 37 48.75 -16.97 18.99
C ALA A 37 47.45 -17.07 18.19
N ALA A 38 47.08 -18.30 17.83
CA ALA A 38 45.87 -18.61 17.11
C ALA A 38 44.65 -18.31 17.98
N THR A 39 44.20 -17.06 17.97
CA THR A 39 42.84 -16.72 18.41
C THR A 39 41.92 -17.14 17.28
N VAL A 40 41.10 -18.16 17.52
CA VAL A 40 39.95 -18.52 16.69
C VAL A 40 39.07 -17.27 16.58
N LYS A 41 39.27 -16.47 15.52
CA LYS A 41 38.33 -15.45 15.10
C LYS A 41 37.06 -16.20 14.73
N SER A 42 36.10 -16.22 15.64
CA SER A 42 34.69 -16.39 15.32
C SER A 42 34.38 -15.39 14.22
N MET A 43 34.42 -15.84 12.96
CA MET A 43 34.03 -15.04 11.81
C MET A 43 32.52 -14.85 11.91
N SER A 44 32.11 -13.76 12.55
CA SER A 44 30.79 -13.19 12.35
C SER A 44 30.63 -12.92 10.84
N PRO A 45 29.48 -13.26 10.24
CA PRO A 45 29.28 -13.05 8.81
C PRO A 45 29.46 -11.56 8.46
N PRO A 46 29.93 -11.25 7.24
CA PRO A 46 30.00 -9.87 6.77
C PRO A 46 28.65 -9.16 6.92
N HIS A 47 28.64 -7.87 7.28
CA HIS A 47 27.41 -7.08 7.48
C HIS A 47 26.43 -7.13 6.29
N SER A 48 26.91 -7.33 5.07
CA SER A 48 26.08 -7.51 3.86
C SER A 48 25.34 -8.86 3.84
N VAL A 49 25.95 -9.92 4.36
CA VAL A 49 25.37 -11.27 4.45
C VAL A 49 24.27 -11.32 5.50
N VAL A 50 24.49 -10.67 6.66
CA VAL A 50 23.48 -10.57 7.73
C VAL A 50 22.24 -9.80 7.28
N LYS A 51 22.43 -8.64 6.62
CA LYS A 51 21.31 -7.84 6.08
C LYS A 51 20.48 -8.60 5.04
N ASN A 52 21.13 -9.40 4.19
CA ASN A 52 20.43 -10.22 3.20
C ASN A 52 19.63 -11.35 3.83
N TYR A 53 20.14 -11.94 4.92
CA TYR A 53 19.46 -13.01 5.65
C TYR A 53 18.21 -12.49 6.38
N GLU A 54 18.31 -11.39 7.11
CA GLU A 54 17.16 -10.76 7.80
C GLU A 54 16.06 -10.36 6.81
N ARG A 55 16.45 -9.83 5.65
CA ARG A 55 15.52 -9.50 4.56
C ARG A 55 14.79 -10.75 4.05
N GLU A 56 15.51 -11.82 3.77
CA GLU A 56 14.90 -13.04 3.24
C GLU A 56 13.99 -13.73 4.26
N GLN A 57 14.37 -13.70 5.54
CA GLN A 57 13.51 -14.16 6.63
C GLN A 57 12.21 -13.35 6.69
N PHE A 58 12.29 -12.02 6.59
CA PHE A 58 11.11 -11.19 6.60
C PHE A 58 10.22 -11.41 5.36
N LEU A 59 10.82 -11.56 4.17
CA LEU A 59 10.07 -11.90 2.96
C LEU A 59 9.39 -13.27 3.09
N SER A 60 10.08 -14.26 3.66
CA SER A 60 9.50 -15.58 3.92
C SER A 60 8.33 -15.51 4.89
N PHE A 61 8.43 -14.67 5.92
CA PHE A 61 7.33 -14.37 6.84
C PHE A 61 6.13 -13.72 6.12
N LEU A 62 6.36 -12.71 5.27
CA LEU A 62 5.29 -12.10 4.48
C LEU A 62 4.64 -13.11 3.52
N ARG A 63 5.44 -13.93 2.83
CA ARG A 63 4.92 -15.00 1.95
C ARG A 63 4.05 -15.99 2.72
N ALA A 64 4.44 -16.35 3.95
CA ALA A 64 3.65 -17.25 4.79
C ALA A 64 2.27 -16.66 5.14
N ILE A 65 2.19 -15.33 5.35
CA ILE A 65 0.90 -14.64 5.58
C ILE A 65 0.07 -14.62 4.29
N TYR A 66 0.66 -14.24 3.15
CA TYR A 66 -0.04 -14.17 1.86
C TYR A 66 -0.58 -15.53 1.40
N ASN A 67 0.20 -16.59 1.61
CA ASN A 67 -0.13 -17.95 1.19
C ASN A 67 -0.94 -18.72 2.23
N ARG A 68 -1.35 -18.07 3.34
CA ARG A 68 -2.20 -18.71 4.34
C ARG A 68 -3.57 -19.01 3.72
N VAL A 69 -3.99 -20.26 3.82
CA VAL A 69 -5.28 -20.78 3.34
C VAL A 69 -5.87 -21.64 4.45
N ASP A 70 -7.16 -21.42 4.74
CA ASP A 70 -7.89 -22.21 5.73
C ASP A 70 -8.37 -23.53 5.09
N ASP A 71 -8.55 -24.58 5.91
CA ASP A 71 -9.11 -25.85 5.42
C ASP A 71 -10.55 -25.62 4.92
N PRO A 72 -10.90 -26.01 3.68
CA PRO A 72 -12.26 -25.88 3.16
C PRO A 72 -13.31 -26.67 3.98
N ASN A 73 -12.88 -27.64 4.78
CA ASN A 73 -13.75 -28.42 5.69
C ASN A 73 -13.79 -27.86 7.12
N ALA A 74 -12.94 -26.89 7.47
CA ALA A 74 -13.14 -26.15 8.71
C ALA A 74 -14.51 -25.46 8.64
N ARG A 75 -15.25 -25.42 9.76
CA ARG A 75 -16.55 -24.72 9.81
C ARG A 75 -16.38 -23.37 9.11
N GLY A 76 -17.11 -23.19 8.00
CA GLY A 76 -17.21 -21.88 7.38
C GLY A 76 -17.68 -20.85 8.40
N PRO A 77 -17.57 -19.55 8.10
CA PRO A 77 -18.14 -18.53 8.97
C PRO A 77 -19.55 -18.98 9.37
N PRO A 78 -19.90 -18.99 10.68
CA PRO A 78 -21.24 -19.38 11.11
C PRO A 78 -22.24 -18.65 10.22
N SER A 79 -23.34 -19.29 9.80
CA SER A 79 -24.39 -18.64 9.00
C SER A 79 -24.71 -17.31 9.67
N ILE A 80 -24.20 -16.22 9.10
CA ILE A 80 -24.27 -14.94 9.77
C ILE A 80 -25.72 -14.51 9.56
N GLU A 81 -26.57 -14.86 10.49
CA GLU A 81 -27.91 -14.31 10.59
C GLU A 81 -27.73 -12.86 11.03
N THR A 82 -27.74 -11.96 10.04
CA THR A 82 -28.20 -10.54 10.14
C THR A 82 -27.80 -9.74 11.38
N THR A 83 -26.67 -10.03 12.00
CA THR A 83 -26.21 -9.32 13.20
C THR A 83 -25.01 -8.49 12.81
N SER A 84 -25.16 -7.16 12.88
CA SER A 84 -24.06 -6.21 12.69
C SER A 84 -22.90 -6.60 13.62
N VAL A 85 -21.78 -7.03 13.05
CA VAL A 85 -20.58 -7.40 13.81
C VAL A 85 -19.68 -6.17 13.90
N LEU A 86 -19.17 -5.91 15.10
CA LEU A 86 -18.26 -4.79 15.34
C LEU A 86 -16.95 -4.98 14.55
N PHE A 87 -16.39 -3.87 14.07
CA PHE A 87 -15.12 -3.87 13.34
C PHE A 87 -14.01 -4.55 14.14
N GLU A 88 -13.95 -4.26 15.44
CA GLU A 88 -12.96 -4.77 16.38
C GLU A 88 -12.99 -6.30 16.46
N THR A 89 -14.20 -6.88 16.51
CA THR A 89 -14.40 -8.33 16.53
C THR A 89 -13.85 -8.96 15.26
N VAL A 90 -14.19 -8.43 14.08
CA VAL A 90 -13.74 -9.00 12.80
C VAL A 90 -12.26 -8.70 12.53
N PHE A 91 -11.73 -7.61 13.05
CA PHE A 91 -10.31 -7.30 12.94
C PHE A 91 -9.44 -8.32 13.69
N TYR A 92 -9.88 -8.77 14.87
CA TYR A 92 -9.16 -9.80 15.63
C TYR A 92 -9.56 -11.24 15.25
N GLU A 93 -10.76 -11.44 14.73
CA GLU A 93 -11.26 -12.74 14.24
C GLU A 93 -11.75 -12.63 12.79
N PRO A 94 -10.82 -12.48 11.81
CA PRO A 94 -11.19 -12.20 10.41
C PRO A 94 -11.91 -13.35 9.71
N THR A 95 -11.82 -14.57 10.24
CA THR A 95 -12.56 -15.75 9.75
C THR A 95 -14.08 -15.61 9.89
N LEU A 96 -14.55 -14.71 10.75
CA LEU A 96 -15.98 -14.36 10.83
C LEU A 96 -16.47 -13.69 9.54
N LEU A 97 -15.59 -13.10 8.73
CA LEU A 97 -15.97 -12.40 7.51
C LEU A 97 -15.86 -13.27 6.27
N CYS A 98 -14.73 -13.97 6.14
CA CYS A 98 -14.43 -14.85 5.03
C CYS A 98 -13.30 -15.81 5.45
N ILE A 99 -13.34 -17.05 4.95
CA ILE A 99 -12.21 -17.96 5.07
C ILE A 99 -11.03 -17.46 4.20
N ARG A 100 -9.83 -17.82 4.60
CA ARG A 100 -8.62 -17.55 3.79
C ARG A 100 -8.61 -18.49 2.59
N THR A 101 -8.85 -17.93 1.41
CA THR A 101 -8.70 -18.65 0.14
C THR A 101 -7.38 -18.29 -0.54
N PRO A 102 -6.91 -19.08 -1.52
CA PRO A 102 -5.80 -18.67 -2.38
C PRO A 102 -6.06 -17.31 -3.05
N ILE A 103 -5.02 -16.51 -3.19
CA ILE A 103 -5.04 -15.24 -3.95
C ILE A 103 -4.51 -15.53 -5.35
N THR A 104 -5.39 -15.50 -6.35
CA THR A 104 -5.12 -15.88 -7.74
C THR A 104 -5.60 -14.79 -8.72
N PRO A 105 -4.94 -13.62 -8.74
CA PRO A 105 -5.31 -12.52 -9.63
C PRO A 105 -4.89 -12.83 -11.07
N THR A 106 -5.81 -13.37 -11.87
CA THR A 106 -5.59 -13.67 -13.30
C THR A 106 -6.31 -12.72 -14.26
N GLY A 107 -7.30 -11.94 -13.79
CA GLY A 107 -8.08 -11.00 -14.60
C GLY A 107 -8.73 -11.60 -15.85
N HIS A 108 -9.10 -12.89 -15.84
CA HIS A 108 -9.57 -13.60 -17.04
C HIS A 108 -11.07 -13.42 -17.33
N ARG A 109 -11.84 -12.97 -16.34
CA ARG A 109 -13.30 -12.83 -16.45
C ARG A 109 -13.79 -11.55 -15.83
N ILE A 110 -14.87 -11.00 -16.36
CA ILE A 110 -15.53 -9.82 -15.79
C ILE A 110 -16.08 -10.18 -14.41
N ALA A 111 -15.83 -9.31 -13.44
CA ALA A 111 -16.28 -9.44 -12.07
C ALA A 111 -17.80 -9.21 -11.97
N THR A 112 -18.47 -10.10 -11.26
CA THR A 112 -19.81 -9.84 -10.72
C THR A 112 -19.70 -9.03 -9.44
N LEU A 113 -20.83 -8.51 -8.94
CA LEU A 113 -20.85 -7.87 -7.63
C LEU A 113 -20.37 -8.82 -6.52
N ARG A 114 -20.74 -10.09 -6.58
CA ARG A 114 -20.32 -11.11 -5.60
C ARG A 114 -18.81 -11.27 -5.58
N ASP A 115 -18.17 -11.20 -6.75
CA ASP A 115 -16.71 -11.30 -6.86
C ASP A 115 -16.01 -10.10 -6.22
N CYS A 116 -16.55 -8.90 -6.42
CA CYS A 116 -16.07 -7.67 -5.79
C CYS A 116 -16.18 -7.77 -4.26
N LEU A 117 -17.36 -8.12 -3.73
CA LEU A 117 -17.57 -8.27 -2.29
C LEU A 117 -16.65 -9.33 -1.68
N PHE A 118 -16.48 -10.47 -2.37
CA PHE A 118 -15.55 -11.50 -1.95
C PHE A 118 -14.11 -11.00 -1.92
N ASP A 119 -13.68 -10.26 -2.96
CA ASP A 119 -12.34 -9.70 -3.05
C ASP A 119 -12.03 -8.74 -1.89
N PHE A 120 -12.94 -7.81 -1.61
CA PHE A 120 -12.81 -6.90 -0.47
C PHE A 120 -12.69 -7.65 0.86
N ARG A 121 -13.56 -8.66 1.08
CA ARG A 121 -13.51 -9.49 2.30
C ARG A 121 -12.19 -10.25 2.40
N ARG A 122 -11.75 -10.86 1.31
CA ARG A 122 -10.50 -11.63 1.28
C ARG A 122 -9.27 -10.75 1.51
N CYS A 123 -9.25 -9.55 0.93
CA CYS A 123 -8.20 -8.56 1.14
C CYS A 123 -8.22 -8.02 2.58
N PHE A 124 -9.41 -7.85 3.18
CA PHE A 124 -9.53 -7.48 4.58
C PHE A 124 -8.95 -8.55 5.51
N VAL A 125 -9.24 -9.83 5.28
CA VAL A 125 -8.66 -10.94 6.06
C VAL A 125 -7.13 -10.93 5.96
N LEU A 126 -6.57 -10.74 4.75
CA LEU A 126 -5.13 -10.61 4.56
C LEU A 126 -4.56 -9.41 5.32
N TYR A 127 -5.25 -8.28 5.26
CA TYR A 127 -4.87 -7.06 5.97
C TYR A 127 -4.87 -7.25 7.49
N ALA A 128 -5.90 -7.87 8.05
CA ALA A 128 -6.00 -8.18 9.47
C ALA A 128 -4.87 -9.13 9.93
N ASP A 129 -4.61 -10.20 9.16
CA ASP A 129 -3.49 -11.11 9.41
C ASP A 129 -2.14 -10.36 9.39
N MET A 130 -1.98 -9.40 8.48
CA MET A 130 -0.76 -8.60 8.39
C MET A 130 -0.61 -7.67 9.60
N MET A 131 -1.66 -6.91 9.91
CA MET A 131 -1.67 -5.95 11.00
C MET A 131 -1.41 -6.62 12.35
N THR A 132 -1.98 -7.80 12.59
CA THR A 132 -1.82 -8.55 13.84
C THR A 132 -0.48 -9.27 13.96
N ALA A 133 0.27 -9.38 12.87
CA ALA A 133 1.58 -10.04 12.86
C ALA A 133 2.77 -9.06 12.90
N LEU A 134 2.54 -7.76 12.66
CA LEU A 134 3.58 -6.73 12.65
C LEU A 134 3.90 -6.24 14.07
N PRO A 135 5.15 -6.36 14.55
CA PRO A 135 5.51 -5.99 15.93
C PRO A 135 5.18 -4.53 16.29
N GLU A 136 5.37 -3.61 15.35
CA GLU A 136 5.08 -2.20 15.57
C GLU A 136 3.58 -1.95 15.77
N ILE A 137 2.71 -2.67 15.07
CA ILE A 137 1.26 -2.57 15.24
C ILE A 137 0.82 -3.22 16.56
N CYS A 138 1.44 -4.35 16.94
CA CYS A 138 1.20 -5.02 18.21
C CYS A 138 1.64 -4.19 19.42
N ALA A 139 2.57 -3.25 19.24
CA ALA A 139 3.03 -2.34 20.28
C ALA A 139 2.09 -1.16 20.53
N LEU A 140 1.15 -0.88 19.62
CA LEU A 140 0.15 0.18 19.81
C LEU A 140 -0.86 -0.19 20.89
N THR A 141 -1.41 0.83 21.55
CA THR A 141 -2.60 0.69 22.41
C THR A 141 -3.77 0.14 21.58
N GLU A 142 -4.72 -0.53 22.23
CA GLU A 142 -5.85 -1.11 21.52
C GLU A 142 -6.67 -0.06 20.75
N ALA A 143 -6.99 1.07 21.38
CA ALA A 143 -7.73 2.16 20.75
C ALA A 143 -6.98 2.75 19.53
N ASP A 144 -5.67 2.97 19.66
CA ASP A 144 -4.85 3.47 18.55
C ASP A 144 -4.73 2.43 17.43
N ARG A 145 -4.57 1.15 17.78
CA ARG A 145 -4.50 0.06 16.80
C ARG A 145 -5.75 -0.02 15.95
N ILE A 146 -6.93 0.05 16.55
CA ILE A 146 -8.20 0.05 15.82
C ILE A 146 -8.31 1.30 14.94
N THR A 147 -7.91 2.45 15.45
CA THR A 147 -7.91 3.71 14.69
C THR A 147 -7.00 3.65 13.46
N VAL A 148 -5.78 3.13 13.63
CA VAL A 148 -4.85 2.86 12.52
C VAL A 148 -5.45 1.83 11.56
N ALA A 149 -6.02 0.74 12.09
CA ALA A 149 -6.61 -0.34 11.30
C ALA A 149 -7.72 0.16 10.37
N LYS A 150 -8.66 0.96 10.89
CA LYS A 150 -9.74 1.57 10.10
C LYS A 150 -9.19 2.51 9.01
N ASN A 151 -8.06 3.17 9.25
CA ASN A 151 -7.49 4.18 8.34
C ASN A 151 -6.58 3.62 7.23
N ARG A 152 -5.93 2.47 7.47
CA ARG A 152 -4.90 1.92 6.59
C ARG A 152 -5.36 0.80 5.65
N PHE A 153 -6.58 0.31 5.80
CA PHE A 153 -7.11 -0.73 4.91
C PHE A 153 -7.21 -0.27 3.44
N ALA A 154 -7.79 0.90 3.17
CA ALA A 154 -8.01 1.34 1.78
C ALA A 154 -6.69 1.54 0.98
N PRO A 155 -5.65 2.22 1.50
CA PRO A 155 -4.35 2.29 0.83
C PRO A 155 -3.71 0.91 0.62
N PHE A 156 -3.80 0.04 1.62
CA PHE A 156 -3.31 -1.34 1.51
C PHE A 156 -4.02 -2.11 0.37
N TYR A 157 -5.34 -2.02 0.31
CA TYR A 157 -6.15 -2.66 -0.74
C TYR A 157 -5.80 -2.13 -2.13
N TRP A 158 -5.78 -0.80 -2.30
CA TRP A 158 -5.51 -0.19 -3.61
C TRP A 158 -4.10 -0.48 -4.10
N TRP A 159 -3.12 -0.58 -3.20
CA TRP A 159 -1.78 -1.05 -3.56
C TRP A 159 -1.83 -2.45 -4.20
N LEU A 160 -2.52 -3.40 -3.59
CA LEU A 160 -2.59 -4.78 -4.09
C LEU A 160 -3.36 -4.88 -5.40
N ALA A 161 -4.57 -4.32 -5.45
CA ALA A 161 -5.40 -4.36 -6.65
C ALA A 161 -4.67 -3.74 -7.85
N CYS A 162 -3.96 -2.62 -7.66
CA CYS A 162 -3.19 -1.99 -8.73
C CYS A 162 -1.95 -2.82 -9.11
N CYS A 163 -1.24 -3.43 -8.16
CA CYS A 163 -0.11 -4.32 -8.47
C CYS A 163 -0.55 -5.55 -9.29
N TRP A 164 -1.67 -6.16 -8.90
CA TRP A 164 -2.26 -7.29 -9.64
C TRP A 164 -2.70 -6.89 -11.04
N THR A 165 -3.39 -5.76 -11.16
CA THR A 165 -3.80 -5.17 -12.43
C THR A 165 -2.60 -4.89 -13.34
N ALA A 166 -1.54 -4.30 -12.78
CA ALA A 166 -0.31 -4.01 -13.51
C ALA A 166 0.34 -5.29 -14.05
N LYS A 167 0.42 -6.33 -13.21
CA LYS A 167 1.03 -7.62 -13.54
C LYS A 167 0.25 -8.43 -14.58
N VAL A 168 -1.08 -8.48 -14.44
CA VAL A 168 -1.96 -9.24 -15.34
C VAL A 168 -2.17 -8.49 -16.66
N GLY A 169 -2.24 -7.17 -16.61
CA GLY A 169 -2.42 -6.34 -17.79
C GLY A 169 -3.87 -6.21 -18.27
N CYS A 170 -4.88 -6.58 -17.46
CA CYS A 170 -6.29 -6.44 -17.83
C CYS A 170 -6.73 -4.97 -17.99
N ASP A 171 -7.78 -4.76 -18.79
CA ASP A 171 -8.40 -3.44 -18.96
C ASP A 171 -9.45 -3.16 -17.87
N GLY A 172 -8.95 -2.96 -16.65
CA GLY A 172 -9.77 -2.73 -15.46
C GLY A 172 -9.03 -3.11 -14.19
N VAL A 173 -9.75 -3.20 -13.07
CA VAL A 173 -9.18 -3.55 -11.76
C VAL A 173 -9.24 -5.05 -11.55
N CYS A 174 -8.08 -5.70 -11.46
CA CYS A 174 -7.97 -7.13 -11.14
C CYS A 174 -8.19 -7.40 -9.65
N TYR A 175 -9.06 -8.36 -9.35
CA TYR A 175 -9.35 -8.83 -8.01
C TYR A 175 -8.57 -10.11 -7.66
N SER A 176 -8.46 -10.40 -6.36
CA SER A 176 -7.77 -11.55 -5.78
C SER A 176 -8.33 -12.91 -6.22
N ASN A 177 -9.57 -12.96 -6.69
CA ASN A 177 -10.23 -14.18 -7.19
C ASN A 177 -10.08 -14.38 -8.72
N GLY A 178 -9.28 -13.55 -9.37
CA GLY A 178 -8.98 -13.64 -10.81
C GLY A 178 -10.05 -13.08 -11.74
N SER A 179 -11.08 -12.44 -11.18
CA SER A 179 -11.96 -11.57 -11.95
C SER A 179 -11.37 -10.15 -12.08
N TYR A 180 -11.94 -9.34 -12.96
CA TYR A 180 -11.61 -7.92 -13.05
C TYR A 180 -12.85 -7.06 -13.27
N HIS A 181 -12.85 -5.85 -12.72
CA HIS A 181 -13.87 -4.85 -12.99
C HIS A 181 -13.41 -3.93 -14.13
N PRO A 182 -14.06 -3.94 -15.31
CA PRO A 182 -13.58 -3.22 -16.49
C PRO A 182 -13.45 -1.71 -16.29
N SER A 183 -12.49 -1.07 -16.98
CA SER A 183 -12.40 0.40 -17.03
C SER A 183 -13.61 1.00 -17.75
N GLU A 184 -14.01 0.37 -18.85
CA GLU A 184 -15.05 0.85 -19.74
C GLU A 184 -16.45 0.62 -19.19
N VAL A 185 -17.25 1.68 -19.17
CA VAL A 185 -18.59 1.67 -18.55
C VAL A 185 -19.52 0.67 -19.21
N SER A 186 -19.42 0.46 -20.52
CA SER A 186 -20.25 -0.47 -21.28
C SER A 186 -20.01 -1.95 -20.97
N GLN A 187 -18.86 -2.28 -20.36
CA GLN A 187 -18.48 -3.65 -20.04
C GLN A 187 -18.70 -4.00 -18.56
N LYS A 188 -19.03 -3.01 -17.72
CA LYS A 188 -19.19 -3.21 -16.27
C LYS A 188 -20.48 -3.99 -15.97
N ALA A 189 -20.36 -5.01 -15.14
CA ALA A 189 -21.52 -5.77 -14.65
C ALA A 189 -22.33 -5.01 -13.58
N PHE A 190 -21.73 -4.00 -12.94
CA PHE A 190 -22.35 -3.14 -11.94
C PHE A 190 -21.70 -1.75 -12.01
N PRO A 191 -22.40 -0.66 -11.67
CA PRO A 191 -21.85 0.68 -11.77
C PRO A 191 -20.81 0.94 -10.68
N GLU A 192 -19.97 1.93 -10.92
CA GLU A 192 -19.04 2.43 -9.92
C GLU A 192 -19.14 3.96 -9.73
N ALA A 193 -18.80 4.43 -8.54
CA ALA A 193 -18.73 5.84 -8.24
C ALA A 193 -17.45 6.44 -8.82
N ARG A 194 -17.55 7.65 -9.37
CA ARG A 194 -16.41 8.51 -9.72
C ARG A 194 -15.37 7.88 -10.67
N ASN A 195 -15.75 6.85 -11.44
CA ASN A 195 -14.87 6.14 -12.38
C ASN A 195 -13.57 5.66 -11.74
N VAL A 196 -13.63 5.19 -10.50
CA VAL A 196 -12.47 4.77 -9.70
C VAL A 196 -11.64 3.71 -10.42
N SER A 197 -12.26 2.76 -11.11
CA SER A 197 -11.54 1.69 -11.81
C SER A 197 -10.66 2.28 -12.90
N ARG A 198 -11.20 3.13 -13.77
CA ARG A 198 -10.41 3.82 -14.80
C ARG A 198 -9.30 4.66 -14.18
N LEU A 199 -9.61 5.44 -13.15
CA LEU A 199 -8.61 6.27 -12.47
C LEU A 199 -7.48 5.44 -11.83
N SER A 200 -7.80 4.29 -11.23
CA SER A 200 -6.81 3.41 -10.62
C SER A 200 -5.88 2.76 -11.68
N VAL A 201 -6.43 2.45 -12.85
CA VAL A 201 -5.65 1.93 -13.98
C VAL A 201 -4.70 3.02 -14.49
N GLU A 202 -5.22 4.20 -14.80
CA GLU A 202 -4.47 5.30 -15.40
C GLU A 202 -3.40 5.88 -14.47
N SER A 203 -3.75 6.11 -13.19
CA SER A 203 -2.90 6.86 -12.25
C SER A 203 -1.97 6.00 -11.40
N VAL A 204 -2.17 4.67 -11.38
CA VAL A 204 -1.37 3.75 -10.56
C VAL A 204 -0.94 2.52 -11.36
N SER A 205 -1.86 1.75 -11.94
CA SER A 205 -1.53 0.45 -12.53
C SER A 205 -0.67 0.54 -13.78
N ILE A 206 -0.91 1.52 -14.66
CA ILE A 206 -0.06 1.78 -15.84
C ILE A 206 1.37 2.19 -15.41
N PRO A 207 1.56 3.15 -14.50
CA PRO A 207 2.89 3.43 -13.92
C PRO A 207 3.55 2.21 -13.26
N LEU A 208 2.80 1.38 -12.53
CA LEU A 208 3.35 0.17 -11.92
C LEU A 208 3.81 -0.85 -12.96
N ARG A 209 3.12 -0.94 -14.10
CA ARG A 209 3.49 -1.84 -15.20
C ARG A 209 4.84 -1.47 -15.81
N SER A 210 5.14 -0.17 -15.95
CA SER A 210 6.44 0.28 -16.45
C SER A 210 7.57 0.09 -15.43
N LEU A 211 7.23 0.07 -14.14
CA LEU A 211 8.20 -0.21 -13.09
C LEU A 211 8.56 -1.69 -12.98
N ASP A 212 7.70 -2.60 -13.43
CA ASP A 212 7.89 -4.07 -13.34
C ASP A 212 8.33 -4.49 -11.93
N LEU A 213 7.41 -4.35 -10.96
CA LEU A 213 7.72 -4.61 -9.57
C LEU A 213 8.02 -6.10 -9.33
N THR A 214 9.09 -6.36 -8.60
CA THR A 214 9.40 -7.70 -8.10
C THR A 214 8.38 -8.13 -7.03
N GLU A 215 8.27 -9.43 -6.79
CA GLU A 215 7.43 -9.96 -5.69
C GLU A 215 7.80 -9.30 -4.34
N ALA A 216 9.09 -9.16 -4.05
CA ALA A 216 9.57 -8.54 -2.82
C ALA A 216 9.07 -7.10 -2.66
N GLU A 217 9.09 -6.32 -3.74
CA GLU A 217 8.61 -4.94 -3.75
C GLU A 217 7.09 -4.87 -3.55
N VAL A 218 6.32 -5.79 -4.12
CA VAL A 218 4.88 -5.87 -3.89
C VAL A 218 4.57 -6.20 -2.43
N LEU A 219 5.26 -7.20 -1.87
CA LEU A 219 5.05 -7.66 -0.49
C LEU A 219 5.43 -6.58 0.52
N ILE A 220 6.65 -6.05 0.44
CA ILE A 220 7.12 -5.00 1.37
C ILE A 220 6.34 -3.71 1.12
N GLY A 221 5.98 -3.41 -0.13
CA GLY A 221 5.15 -2.27 -0.50
C GLY A 221 3.80 -2.28 0.21
N SER A 222 3.20 -3.47 0.41
CA SER A 222 1.94 -3.59 1.15
C SER A 222 2.08 -3.15 2.61
N ILE A 223 3.22 -3.44 3.24
CA ILE A 223 3.55 -2.98 4.60
C ILE A 223 3.85 -1.48 4.62
N TYR A 224 4.62 -1.02 3.65
CA TYR A 224 4.94 0.40 3.49
C TYR A 224 3.67 1.26 3.42
N ASN A 225 2.62 0.81 2.72
CA ASN A 225 1.32 1.50 2.67
C ASN A 225 0.60 1.57 4.04
N ILE A 226 0.85 0.63 4.96
CA ILE A 226 0.30 0.65 6.33
C ILE A 226 0.95 1.74 7.16
N PHE A 227 2.26 1.93 7.03
CA PHE A 227 3.04 2.89 7.84
C PHE A 227 3.19 4.27 7.18
N GLN A 228 2.45 4.54 6.10
CA GLN A 228 2.47 5.86 5.48
C GLN A 228 2.13 6.95 6.49
N GLU A 229 2.77 8.11 6.33
CA GLU A 229 2.46 9.26 7.16
C GLU A 229 1.11 9.87 6.79
N PHE A 230 0.84 9.98 5.49
CA PHE A 230 -0.37 10.64 5.00
C PHE A 230 -1.40 9.67 4.41
N PRO A 231 -2.70 9.87 4.69
CA PRO A 231 -3.21 10.76 5.74
C PRO A 231 -2.83 10.22 7.12
N ARG A 232 -2.51 11.11 8.08
CA ARG A 232 -2.20 10.72 9.46
C ARG A 232 -3.46 10.13 10.11
N PRO A 233 -3.37 9.01 10.84
CA PRO A 233 -4.53 8.48 11.56
C PRO A 233 -4.95 9.53 12.60
N PRO A 234 -6.23 9.90 12.67
CA PRO A 234 -6.68 10.93 13.60
C PRO A 234 -6.62 10.42 15.03
N ASN A 235 -6.37 11.30 16.01
CA ASN A 235 -6.52 11.02 17.44
C ASN A 235 -5.73 9.83 18.00
N ILE A 236 -4.59 9.46 17.39
CA ILE A 236 -3.69 8.47 17.99
C ILE A 236 -2.76 9.12 19.02
N SER A 237 -2.34 8.36 20.03
CA SER A 237 -1.42 8.87 21.06
C SER A 237 -0.03 9.21 20.50
N LEU A 238 0.70 10.11 21.18
CA LEU A 238 2.07 10.48 20.82
C LEU A 238 3.02 9.27 20.82
N GLU A 239 2.84 8.34 21.77
CA GLU A 239 3.62 7.11 21.83
C GLU A 239 3.39 6.25 20.58
N SER A 240 2.12 6.06 20.20
CA SER A 240 1.74 5.34 18.98
C SER A 240 2.27 6.02 17.71
N GLU A 241 2.31 7.35 17.68
CA GLU A 241 2.91 8.10 16.56
C GLU A 241 4.40 7.80 16.42
N MET A 242 5.14 7.81 17.52
CA MET A 242 6.57 7.47 17.52
C MET A 242 6.81 6.02 17.08
N ILE A 243 5.92 5.09 17.45
CA ILE A 243 6.00 3.69 16.99
C ILE A 243 5.74 3.60 15.49
N MET A 244 4.69 4.27 14.99
CA MET A 244 4.36 4.30 13.56
C MET A 244 5.49 4.93 12.73
N GLU A 245 6.11 6.00 13.21
CA GLU A 245 7.27 6.64 12.59
C GLU A 245 8.49 5.69 12.51
N LYS A 246 8.82 5.00 13.61
CA LYS A 246 9.89 3.99 13.60
C LYS A 246 9.61 2.86 12.60
N GLY A 247 8.35 2.41 12.52
CA GLY A 247 7.90 1.44 11.53
C GLY A 247 8.07 1.96 10.11
N ARG A 248 7.62 3.19 9.82
CA ARG A 248 7.77 3.86 8.51
C ARG A 248 9.24 3.88 8.07
N ASP A 249 10.15 4.30 8.94
CA ASP A 249 11.57 4.39 8.62
C ASP A 249 12.19 3.01 8.36
N LYS A 250 11.79 2.00 9.15
CA LYS A 250 12.20 0.61 8.97
C LYS A 250 11.76 0.10 7.60
N TYR A 251 10.47 0.17 7.28
CA TYR A 251 9.92 -0.39 6.05
C TYR A 251 10.30 0.42 4.80
N THR A 252 10.57 1.72 4.94
CA THR A 252 11.20 2.54 3.89
C THR A 252 12.59 2.02 3.55
N ARG A 253 13.43 1.76 4.57
CA ARG A 253 14.75 1.14 4.36
C ARG A 253 14.63 -0.26 3.75
N MET A 254 13.62 -1.04 4.13
CA MET A 254 13.41 -2.35 3.52
C MET A 254 12.99 -2.24 2.05
N MET A 255 12.12 -1.28 1.69
CA MET A 255 11.74 -1.04 0.30
C MET A 255 12.94 -0.64 -0.56
N ILE A 256 13.80 0.26 -0.08
CA ILE A 256 15.02 0.64 -0.78
C ILE A 256 15.94 -0.60 -0.96
N ASN A 257 16.10 -1.43 0.06
CA ASN A 257 17.05 -2.54 0.01
C ASN A 257 16.48 -3.85 -0.61
N CYS A 258 15.21 -3.88 -0.99
CA CYS A 258 14.59 -5.06 -1.59
C CYS A 258 14.72 -5.12 -3.11
N THR A 259 14.98 -3.97 -3.76
CA THR A 259 15.29 -3.94 -5.18
C THR A 259 16.68 -4.53 -5.44
N PRO A 260 16.84 -5.47 -6.39
CA PRO A 260 18.12 -6.11 -6.70
C PRO A 260 19.01 -5.22 -7.59
N VAL A 261 19.13 -3.93 -7.27
CA VAL A 261 19.99 -2.97 -7.99
C VAL A 261 20.94 -2.27 -7.01
N GLY A 262 21.88 -1.48 -7.54
CA GLY A 262 22.79 -0.68 -6.71
C GLY A 262 22.05 0.32 -5.83
N GLU A 263 22.62 0.67 -4.68
CA GLU A 263 21.98 1.52 -3.66
C GLU A 263 21.42 2.86 -4.20
N PRO A 264 22.13 3.62 -5.06
CA PRO A 264 21.57 4.85 -5.63
C PRO A 264 20.36 4.59 -6.54
N GLN A 265 20.41 3.54 -7.36
CA GLN A 265 19.32 3.16 -8.26
C GLN A 265 18.11 2.67 -7.47
N SER A 266 18.34 1.95 -6.38
CA SER A 266 17.29 1.49 -5.46
C SER A 266 16.57 2.67 -4.81
N ALA A 267 17.31 3.69 -4.37
CA ALA A 267 16.72 4.89 -3.79
C ALA A 267 15.86 5.67 -4.82
N ILE A 268 16.35 5.82 -6.05
CA ILE A 268 15.60 6.45 -7.15
C ILE A 268 14.31 5.65 -7.41
N ARG A 269 14.41 4.32 -7.53
CA ARG A 269 13.27 3.45 -7.77
C ARG A 269 12.24 3.53 -6.64
N PHE A 270 12.68 3.52 -5.40
CA PHE A 270 11.81 3.76 -4.24
C PHE A 270 11.12 5.13 -4.34
N GLY A 271 11.85 6.18 -4.72
CA GLY A 271 11.28 7.51 -4.95
C GLY A 271 10.16 7.49 -5.99
N THR A 272 10.37 6.80 -7.11
CA THR A 272 9.34 6.65 -8.15
C THR A 272 8.12 5.87 -7.66
N ILE A 273 8.31 4.78 -6.91
CA ILE A 273 7.21 4.02 -6.29
C ILE A 273 6.45 4.90 -5.29
N SER A 274 7.16 5.69 -4.49
CA SER A 274 6.59 6.56 -3.46
C SER A 274 5.75 7.69 -4.05
N MET A 275 6.04 8.16 -5.26
CA MET A 275 5.21 9.16 -5.92
C MET A 275 3.80 8.66 -6.23
N LEU A 276 3.60 7.34 -6.39
CA LEU A 276 2.28 6.76 -6.61
C LEU A 276 1.37 6.80 -5.38
N GLN A 277 1.92 7.10 -4.20
CA GLN A 277 1.16 7.21 -2.95
C GLN A 277 0.14 8.33 -2.97
N ALA A 278 0.40 9.42 -3.69
CA ALA A 278 -0.56 10.49 -3.89
C ALA A 278 -1.80 9.99 -4.66
N SER A 279 -1.58 9.21 -5.72
CA SER A 279 -2.66 8.57 -6.49
C SER A 279 -3.44 7.57 -5.64
N ILE A 280 -2.75 6.70 -4.87
CA ILE A 280 -3.40 5.74 -3.96
C ILE A 280 -4.22 6.45 -2.87
N THR A 281 -3.71 7.55 -2.33
CA THR A 281 -4.42 8.39 -1.35
C THR A 281 -5.66 9.02 -1.98
N ASN A 282 -5.55 9.50 -3.23
CA ASN A 282 -6.71 10.00 -3.97
C ASN A 282 -7.74 8.89 -4.19
N LEU A 283 -7.32 7.67 -4.55
CA LEU A 283 -8.22 6.52 -4.66
C LEU A 283 -8.93 6.27 -3.34
N LYS A 284 -8.22 6.26 -2.20
CA LYS A 284 -8.83 6.17 -0.86
C LYS A 284 -9.95 7.20 -0.69
N TYR A 285 -9.72 8.48 -0.98
CA TYR A 285 -10.74 9.53 -0.81
C TYR A 285 -11.90 9.43 -1.80
N LEU A 286 -11.62 9.02 -3.06
CA LEU A 286 -12.66 8.75 -4.04
C LEU A 286 -13.55 7.58 -3.63
N THR A 287 -12.99 6.65 -2.85
CA THR A 287 -13.63 5.45 -2.35
C THR A 287 -13.84 5.52 -0.84
N SER A 288 -14.02 6.67 -0.20
CA SER A 288 -14.20 6.72 1.26
C SER A 288 -15.07 7.88 1.70
N ASP A 289 -15.81 7.65 2.79
CA ASP A 289 -15.68 8.37 4.07
C ASP A 289 -16.20 7.43 5.19
N ASN A 290 -15.27 6.65 5.79
CA ASN A 290 -15.50 5.47 6.64
C ASN A 290 -16.49 5.65 7.82
N ILE A 291 -17.68 5.05 7.75
CA ILE A 291 -18.54 4.75 8.92
C ILE A 291 -18.42 3.24 9.22
N GLU A 292 -17.22 2.88 9.66
CA GLU A 292 -16.77 1.58 10.19
C GLU A 292 -16.62 0.44 9.18
N VAL A 293 -15.91 0.76 8.07
CA VAL A 293 -15.45 -0.11 6.98
C VAL A 293 -16.52 -1.03 6.38
N SER A 294 -17.47 -0.51 5.61
CA SER A 294 -18.63 0.19 6.15
C SER A 294 -19.60 -0.91 6.57
N ASP A 295 -19.81 -1.01 7.88
CA ASP A 295 -20.49 -2.07 8.64
C ASP A 295 -20.04 -3.49 8.29
N VAL A 296 -18.72 -3.61 8.15
CA VAL A 296 -17.93 -4.84 8.00
C VAL A 296 -18.39 -5.70 6.82
N LEU A 297 -18.52 -5.05 5.66
CA LEU A 297 -18.77 -5.65 4.33
C LEU A 297 -20.10 -6.46 4.22
N GLN A 298 -21.05 -6.13 5.09
CA GLN A 298 -22.46 -6.52 5.27
C GLN A 298 -23.03 -7.81 4.65
N ILE A 299 -23.70 -8.55 5.53
CA ILE A 299 -24.33 -9.87 5.44
C ILE A 299 -25.84 -9.69 5.19
N VAL A 300 -26.30 -9.85 3.95
CA VAL A 300 -27.73 -9.94 3.56
C VAL A 300 -27.86 -10.95 2.40
N PRO A 301 -28.87 -11.85 2.37
CA PRO A 301 -29.13 -12.71 1.21
C PRO A 301 -29.45 -11.87 -0.02
N ILE A 302 -28.82 -12.19 -1.15
CA ILE A 302 -28.89 -11.44 -2.41
C ILE A 302 -30.30 -11.47 -3.03
N ASP A 303 -31.16 -12.40 -2.61
CA ASP A 303 -32.38 -12.76 -3.33
C ASP A 303 -33.57 -11.81 -3.09
N ASP A 304 -33.60 -11.04 -1.99
CA ASP A 304 -34.78 -10.23 -1.64
C ASP A 304 -34.76 -8.77 -2.16
N TRP A 305 -33.58 -8.22 -2.47
CA TRP A 305 -33.44 -6.79 -2.83
C TRP A 305 -33.63 -6.49 -4.31
N PHE A 306 -33.23 -7.42 -5.19
CA PHE A 306 -33.30 -7.24 -6.64
C PHE A 306 -34.73 -7.01 -7.16
N VAL A 307 -35.74 -7.58 -6.47
CA VAL A 307 -37.15 -7.45 -6.85
C VAL A 307 -37.70 -6.05 -6.53
N VAL A 308 -37.29 -5.45 -5.40
CA VAL A 308 -37.81 -4.14 -4.94
C VAL A 308 -37.13 -2.99 -5.69
N PHE A 309 -35.84 -3.11 -6.02
CA PHE A 309 -35.08 -2.07 -6.70
C PHE A 309 -35.49 -1.87 -8.18
N LEU A 310 -35.82 -2.95 -8.88
CA LEU A 310 -36.33 -2.90 -10.26
C LEU A 310 -37.71 -2.23 -10.36
N ASP A 311 -38.55 -2.35 -9.34
CA ASP A 311 -39.85 -1.66 -9.27
C ASP A 311 -39.70 -0.15 -8.98
N TYR A 312 -38.64 0.24 -8.27
CA TYR A 312 -38.36 1.64 -7.96
C TYR A 312 -37.72 2.39 -9.14
N LEU A 313 -36.77 1.77 -9.84
CA LEU A 313 -36.15 2.35 -11.04
C LEU A 313 -37.10 2.49 -12.23
N ARG A 314 -38.17 1.68 -12.29
CA ARG A 314 -39.24 1.85 -13.29
C ARG A 314 -40.07 3.13 -13.11
N ASN A 315 -39.97 3.82 -11.96
CA ASN A 315 -40.89 4.88 -11.55
C ASN A 315 -40.26 6.28 -11.40
N ILE A 316 -38.97 6.49 -11.74
CA ILE A 316 -38.35 7.81 -11.61
C ILE A 316 -37.87 8.33 -12.97
N ASP A 317 -38.65 9.27 -13.52
CA ASP A 317 -38.26 10.14 -14.61
C ASP A 317 -37.19 11.15 -14.19
N TYR A 318 -36.27 11.41 -15.12
CA TYR A 318 -35.18 12.37 -15.06
C TYR A 318 -35.59 13.74 -14.51
N LEU A 319 -35.20 14.11 -13.28
CA LEU A 319 -34.95 15.51 -12.89
C LEU A 319 -34.26 15.68 -11.51
N ASN A 320 -33.21 16.50 -11.52
CA ASN A 320 -32.55 17.18 -10.37
C ASN A 320 -31.49 16.44 -9.54
N PHE A 321 -30.30 16.29 -10.14
CA PHE A 321 -29.06 15.86 -9.49
C PHE A 321 -28.31 16.97 -8.71
N LYS A 322 -28.90 18.17 -8.52
CA LYS A 322 -28.14 19.39 -8.16
C LYS A 322 -28.05 19.74 -6.67
N TYR A 323 -28.69 18.99 -5.76
CA TYR A 323 -28.71 19.33 -4.31
C TYR A 323 -28.28 18.22 -3.33
N PHE A 324 -27.78 17.06 -3.80
CA PHE A 324 -27.48 15.89 -2.95
C PHE A 324 -25.97 15.58 -2.77
N GLY A 325 -25.11 16.58 -2.93
CA GLY A 325 -23.65 16.40 -3.06
C GLY A 325 -22.81 16.22 -1.79
N ARG A 326 -23.34 15.78 -0.65
CA ARG A 326 -22.54 15.72 0.61
C ARG A 326 -22.62 14.44 1.48
N ILE A 327 -23.30 13.38 1.05
CA ILE A 327 -23.42 12.13 1.86
C ILE A 327 -23.00 10.85 1.10
N PHE A 328 -22.66 10.94 -0.19
CA PHE A 328 -22.54 9.77 -1.05
C PHE A 328 -21.17 9.64 -1.70
N THR A 329 -20.26 8.94 -1.03
CA THR A 329 -18.98 8.54 -1.64
C THR A 329 -18.77 7.02 -1.65
N PHE A 330 -19.33 6.24 -0.72
CA PHE A 330 -19.31 4.77 -0.79
C PHE A 330 -20.67 4.14 -1.15
N LYS A 331 -21.78 4.82 -0.81
CA LYS A 331 -23.13 4.37 -1.18
C LYS A 331 -23.31 4.25 -2.71
N ALA A 332 -22.70 5.12 -3.52
CA ALA A 332 -22.94 5.15 -4.96
C ALA A 332 -22.30 3.99 -5.78
N LEU A 333 -21.34 3.25 -5.23
CA LEU A 333 -20.88 1.97 -5.79
C LEU A 333 -21.87 0.82 -5.53
N LEU A 334 -22.86 1.06 -4.65
CA LEU A 334 -23.85 0.11 -4.14
C LEU A 334 -25.31 0.53 -4.45
N TYR A 335 -25.56 1.59 -5.22
CA TYR A 335 -26.92 1.99 -5.68
C TYR A 335 -27.21 1.61 -7.14
N ALA A 336 -26.52 0.60 -7.69
CA ALA A 336 -27.21 -0.37 -8.54
C ALA A 336 -26.87 -1.79 -8.07
N VAL A 337 -27.30 -2.02 -6.83
CA VAL A 337 -27.50 -3.32 -6.19
C VAL A 337 -28.88 -3.27 -5.56
#